data_AF-A0A940BR69-F1
#
_entry.id   AF-A0A940BR69-F1
#
_cell.length_a   1.000
_cell.length_b   1.000
_cell.length_c   1.000
_cell.angle_alpha   90.00
_cell.angle_beta   90.00
_cell.angle_gamma   90.00
#
_symmetry.space_group_name_H-M   'P 1'
#
loop_
_entity.id
_entity.type
_entity.pdbx_description
1 polymer ?
#
loop_
_entity_poly.entity_id
_entity_poly.type
_entity_poly.pdbx_seq_one_letter_code
_entity_poly.pdbx_strand_id
1 'polypeptide(L)'
;MRKVCSNCKNTYIEGDKYCRFCGAPMGKPDFIEERFACLYGPPPIRRVHTCANCGFSWETNQMDDKQRWCPQCGGSAPAKNYKETRFESFILSKDDDIWT
;
A
#
# COMPACT_ATOMS: atom_id res chain seq x y z
N MET A 1 -20.43 7.89 -4.85
CA MET A 1 -20.48 7.20 -3.55
C MET A 1 -19.37 6.18 -3.48
N ARG A 2 -18.55 6.21 -2.43
CA ARG A 2 -17.46 5.25 -2.23
C ARG A 2 -17.85 4.21 -1.19
N LYS A 3 -17.60 2.93 -1.48
CA LYS A 3 -17.80 1.83 -0.53
C LYS A 3 -16.69 1.86 0.52
N VAL A 4 -17.06 1.79 1.79
CA VAL A 4 -16.11 1.77 2.91
C VAL A 4 -16.40 0.62 3.87
N CYS A 5 -15.35 0.20 4.58
CA CYS A 5 -15.47 -0.77 5.66
C CYS A 5 -16.32 -0.19 6.80
N SER A 6 -17.31 -0.94 7.27
CA SER A 6 -18.20 -0.48 8.35
C SER A 6 -17.47 -0.23 9.67
N ASN A 7 -16.34 -0.90 9.91
CA ASN A 7 -15.54 -0.75 11.12
C ASN A 7 -14.60 0.47 11.07
N CYS A 8 -13.62 0.48 10.16
CA CYS A 8 -12.58 1.54 10.15
C CYS A 8 -12.83 2.65 9.11
N LYS A 9 -13.93 2.61 8.37
CA LYS A 9 -14.32 3.56 7.30
C LYS A 9 -13.28 3.78 6.19
N ASN A 10 -12.25 2.92 6.12
CA ASN A 10 -11.33 2.91 5.00
C ASN A 10 -11.95 2.26 3.78
N THR A 11 -11.33 2.53 2.66
CA THR A 11 -11.92 2.29 1.36
C THR A 11 -11.75 0.85 0.93
N TYR A 12 -12.75 0.36 0.22
CA TYR A 12 -12.95 -1.05 -0.09
C TYR A 12 -12.67 -1.35 -1.56
N ILE A 13 -12.20 -2.57 -1.83
CA ILE A 13 -12.05 -3.15 -3.17
C ILE A 13 -13.02 -4.32 -3.30
N GLU A 14 -13.80 -4.35 -4.37
CA GLU A 14 -14.76 -5.42 -4.62
C GLU A 14 -14.07 -6.80 -4.66
N GLY A 15 -14.61 -7.74 -3.88
CA GLY A 15 -14.10 -9.10 -3.74
C GLY A 15 -13.27 -9.38 -2.47
N ASP A 16 -12.91 -8.35 -1.69
CA ASP A 16 -12.23 -8.57 -0.41
C ASP A 16 -13.17 -9.19 0.64
N LYS A 17 -12.72 -10.25 1.31
CA LYS A 17 -13.46 -10.91 2.41
C LYS A 17 -13.16 -10.29 3.78
N TYR A 18 -12.02 -9.63 3.91
CA TYR A 18 -11.55 -8.97 5.12
C TYR A 18 -11.00 -7.58 4.80
N CYS A 19 -11.06 -6.67 5.78
CA CYS A 19 -10.52 -5.33 5.63
C CYS A 19 -8.99 -5.33 5.64
N ARG A 20 -8.38 -4.76 4.59
CA ARG A 20 -6.93 -4.61 4.49
C ARG A 20 -6.32 -3.68 5.54
N PHE A 21 -7.13 -2.83 6.18
CA PHE A 21 -6.67 -1.82 7.15
C PHE A 21 -6.87 -2.22 8.61
N CYS A 22 -7.95 -2.93 8.94
CA CYS A 22 -8.24 -3.32 10.32
C CYS A 22 -8.39 -4.84 10.54
N GLY A 23 -8.36 -5.67 9.49
CA GLY A 23 -8.48 -7.12 9.59
C GLY A 23 -9.89 -7.64 9.88
N ALA A 24 -10.89 -6.76 10.07
CA ALA A 24 -12.26 -7.19 10.33
C ALA A 24 -12.89 -7.89 9.11
N PRO A 25 -13.76 -8.90 9.32
CA PRO A 25 -14.50 -9.53 8.21
C PRO A 25 -15.40 -8.50 7.53
N MET A 26 -15.47 -8.58 6.21
CA MET A 26 -16.28 -7.68 5.41
C MET A 26 -17.75 -8.08 5.48
N GLY A 27 -18.59 -7.15 5.92
CA GLY A 27 -20.06 -7.24 5.91
C GLY A 27 -20.67 -6.40 4.78
N LYS A 28 -21.90 -5.90 4.98
CA LYS A 28 -22.49 -4.91 4.06
C LYS A 28 -21.67 -3.62 4.09
N PRO A 29 -21.16 -3.12 2.95
CA PRO A 29 -20.37 -1.90 2.91
C PRO A 29 -21.23 -0.68 3.23
N ASP A 30 -20.64 0.28 3.92
CA ASP A 30 -21.23 1.61 4.08
C ASP A 30 -20.86 2.51 2.89
N PHE A 31 -21.60 3.60 2.72
CA PHE A 31 -21.39 4.55 1.62
C PHE A 31 -21.15 5.95 2.16
N ILE A 32 -20.14 6.63 1.60
CA ILE A 32 -19.83 8.04 1.91
C ILE A 32 -19.89 8.86 0.62
N GLU A 33 -20.44 10.07 0.72
CA GLU A 33 -20.36 11.11 -0.31
C GLU A 33 -19.09 11.94 -0.12
N GLU A 34 -18.22 11.94 -1.13
CA GLU A 34 -16.96 12.69 -1.08
C GLU A 34 -17.16 14.08 -1.71
N ARG A 35 -16.64 15.12 -1.06
CA ARG A 35 -16.44 16.45 -1.66
C ARG A 35 -15.00 16.50 -2.17
N PHE A 36 -14.81 16.76 -3.46
CA PHE A 36 -13.49 16.72 -4.09
C PHE A 36 -12.60 17.88 -3.62
N ALA A 37 -11.33 17.59 -3.31
CA ALA A 37 -10.29 18.59 -3.10
C ALA A 37 -8.99 18.10 -3.77
N CYS A 38 -8.34 18.96 -4.55
CA CYS A 38 -7.05 18.66 -5.16
C CYS A 38 -5.93 19.03 -4.17
N LEU A 39 -5.39 18.05 -3.45
CA LEU A 39 -4.15 18.22 -2.70
C LEU A 39 -2.97 17.63 -3.48
N TYR A 40 -1.93 18.44 -3.70
CA TYR A 40 -0.62 17.92 -4.09
C TYR A 40 -0.01 17.21 -2.88
N GLY A 41 0.13 15.88 -2.99
CA GLY A 41 0.79 15.07 -1.97
C GLY A 41 2.09 14.45 -2.50
N PRO A 42 2.88 13.80 -1.62
CA PRO A 42 4.10 13.10 -2.00
C PRO A 42 3.85 12.06 -3.11
N PRO A 43 4.85 11.72 -3.94
CA PRO A 43 4.64 10.78 -5.04
C PRO A 43 4.14 9.41 -4.49
N PRO A 44 3.18 8.76 -5.17
CA PRO A 44 2.73 7.43 -4.77
C PRO A 44 3.88 6.42 -4.91
N ILE A 45 3.96 5.47 -3.98
CA ILE A 45 5.00 4.44 -3.94
C ILE A 45 4.35 3.08 -4.14
N ARG A 46 4.91 2.30 -5.06
CA ARG A 46 4.50 0.91 -5.30
C ARG A 46 5.03 -0.01 -4.21
N ARG A 47 4.17 -0.82 -3.62
CA ARG A 47 4.51 -1.81 -2.58
C ARG A 47 3.82 -3.13 -2.85
N VAL A 48 4.49 -4.23 -2.48
CA VAL A 48 3.95 -5.59 -2.59
C VAL A 48 3.76 -6.17 -1.20
N HIS A 49 2.55 -6.68 -0.95
CA HIS A 49 2.19 -7.38 0.26
C HIS A 49 2.12 -8.87 -0.03
N THR A 50 2.52 -9.68 0.95
CA THR A 50 2.37 -11.13 0.87
C THR A 50 1.90 -11.62 2.23
N CYS A 51 0.77 -12.31 2.26
CA CYS A 51 0.26 -12.89 3.49
C CYS A 51 1.04 -14.17 3.83
N ALA A 52 1.60 -14.23 5.04
CA ALA A 52 2.29 -15.44 5.53
C ALA A 52 1.35 -16.63 5.76
N ASN A 53 0.06 -16.37 6.02
CA ASN A 53 -0.90 -17.41 6.39
C ASN A 53 -1.54 -18.11 5.18
N CYS A 54 -1.91 -17.35 4.13
CA CYS A 54 -2.59 -17.90 2.95
C CYS A 54 -1.79 -17.79 1.65
N GLY A 55 -0.63 -17.14 1.65
CA GLY A 55 0.19 -16.93 0.45
C GLY A 55 -0.35 -15.87 -0.52
N PHE A 56 -1.54 -15.31 -0.29
CA PHE A 56 -2.11 -14.28 -1.15
C PHE A 56 -1.22 -13.02 -1.19
N SER A 57 -0.94 -12.53 -2.39
CA SER A 57 -0.14 -11.34 -2.63
C SER A 57 -0.90 -10.28 -3.41
N TRP A 58 -0.67 -9.01 -3.08
CA TRP A 58 -1.25 -7.88 -3.82
C TRP A 58 -0.29 -6.69 -3.86
N GLU A 59 -0.49 -5.82 -4.84
CA GLU A 59 0.28 -4.59 -5.02
C GLU A 59 -0.57 -3.37 -4.62
N THR A 60 0.07 -2.36 -4.04
CA THR A 60 -0.52 -1.05 -3.76
C THR A 60 0.33 0.03 -4.42
N ASN A 61 -0.30 1.10 -4.90
CA ASN A 61 0.39 2.29 -5.41
C ASN A 61 -0.21 3.53 -4.74
N GLN A 62 0.17 3.76 -3.49
CA GLN A 62 -0.42 4.77 -2.59
C GLN A 62 0.69 5.64 -2.00
N MET A 63 0.37 6.89 -1.68
CA MET A 63 1.30 7.80 -1.00
C MET A 63 1.68 7.26 0.39
N ASP A 64 0.68 6.91 1.18
CA ASP A 64 0.81 6.23 2.46
C ASP A 64 0.05 4.91 2.40
N ASP A 65 0.69 3.84 2.86
CA ASP A 65 0.14 2.50 2.78
C ASP A 65 0.01 1.87 4.17
N LYS A 66 -1.25 1.80 4.61
CA LYS A 66 -1.65 1.20 5.89
C LYS A 66 -2.33 -0.17 5.70
N GLN A 67 -2.23 -0.78 4.52
CA GLN A 67 -2.86 -2.07 4.22
C GLN A 67 -2.08 -3.24 4.83
N ARG A 68 -2.11 -3.37 6.16
CA ARG A 68 -1.32 -4.36 6.91
C ARG A 68 -2.01 -5.73 7.09
N TRP A 69 -3.21 -5.91 6.54
CA TRP A 69 -4.02 -7.10 6.75
C TRP A 69 -4.41 -7.77 5.43
N CYS A 70 -4.47 -9.10 5.46
CA CYS A 70 -4.81 -9.91 4.31
C CYS A 70 -6.31 -9.84 3.98
N PRO A 71 -6.69 -9.52 2.73
CA PRO A 71 -8.10 -9.47 2.33
C PRO A 71 -8.79 -10.83 2.23
N GLN A 72 -8.03 -11.93 2.22
CA GLN A 72 -8.59 -13.29 2.07
C GLN A 72 -8.78 -14.03 3.39
N CYS A 73 -7.89 -13.83 4.36
CA CYS A 73 -7.91 -14.57 5.62
C CYS A 73 -7.88 -13.71 6.88
N GLY A 74 -7.77 -12.37 6.75
CA GLY A 74 -7.66 -11.46 7.89
C GLY A 74 -6.32 -11.51 8.63
N GLY A 75 -5.37 -12.36 8.21
CA GLY A 75 -4.05 -12.46 8.82
C GLY A 75 -3.16 -11.23 8.57
N SER A 76 -2.18 -11.00 9.45
CA SER A 76 -1.22 -9.90 9.28
C SER A 76 -0.36 -10.10 8.02
N ALA A 77 -0.24 -9.05 7.21
CA ALA A 77 0.42 -9.03 5.93
C ALA A 77 0.99 -7.63 5.64
N PRO A 78 1.98 -7.18 6.43
CA PRO A 78 2.66 -5.91 6.17
C PRO A 78 3.39 -5.96 4.81
N ALA A 79 3.45 -4.82 4.12
CA ALA A 79 4.28 -4.70 2.93
C ALA A 79 5.72 -5.07 3.26
N LYS A 80 6.34 -5.90 2.43
CA LYS A 80 7.80 -6.08 2.53
C LYS A 80 8.42 -4.83 1.93
N ASN A 81 9.33 -4.20 2.68
CA ASN A 81 10.12 -3.12 2.11
C ASN A 81 10.85 -3.67 0.88
N TYR A 82 10.57 -3.08 -0.28
CA TYR A 82 11.54 -3.03 -1.37
C TYR A 82 12.77 -2.37 -0.74
N LYS A 83 13.77 -3.17 -0.35
CA LYS A 83 15.12 -2.62 -0.25
C LYS A 83 15.34 -1.92 -1.58
N GLU A 84 15.44 -0.60 -1.59
CA GLU A 84 16.59 0.18 -2.06
C GLU A 84 17.55 -0.56 -3.01
N THR A 85 17.04 -1.29 -3.99
CA THR A 85 17.82 -2.16 -4.89
C THR A 85 17.71 -1.65 -6.31
N ARG A 86 17.80 -0.33 -6.49
CA ARG A 86 18.13 0.26 -7.80
C ARG A 86 18.49 1.74 -7.81
N PHE A 87 19.14 2.28 -6.77
CA PHE A 87 19.76 3.62 -6.87
C PHE A 87 21.19 3.70 -6.32
N GLU A 88 21.82 2.59 -5.90
CA GLU A 88 23.26 2.54 -5.59
C GLU A 88 24.11 1.97 -6.74
N SER A 89 24.00 2.52 -7.95
CA SER A 89 25.00 2.25 -9.00
C SER A 89 25.18 3.39 -10.00
N PHE A 90 25.00 4.65 -9.58
CA PHE A 90 25.34 5.80 -10.43
C PHE A 90 26.11 6.92 -9.72
N ILE A 91 26.66 6.69 -8.54
CA ILE A 91 27.61 7.61 -7.92
C ILE A 91 28.89 6.82 -7.58
N LEU A 92 30.00 7.30 -8.14
CA LEU A 92 31.39 6.81 -8.06
C LEU A 92 31.86 5.85 -9.17
N SER A 93 31.83 6.31 -10.42
CA SER A 93 33.09 6.28 -11.18
C SER A 93 33.87 7.54 -10.78
N LYS A 94 34.67 7.41 -9.72
CA LYS A 94 35.90 8.20 -9.59
C LYS A 94 36.69 7.93 -10.86
N ASP A 95 36.98 8.95 -11.64
CA ASP A 95 38.20 9.02 -12.43
C ASP A 95 38.61 10.50 -12.49
N ASP A 96 39.74 10.73 -11.84
CA ASP A 96 40.75 11.76 -11.99
C ASP A 96 40.50 12.93 -12.96
N ASP A 97 40.58 14.15 -12.41
CA ASP A 97 41.30 15.24 -13.06
C ASP A 97 41.83 16.21 -11.99
N ILE A 98 43.08 15.95 -11.60
CA ILE A 98 43.96 16.86 -10.88
C ILE A 98 44.14 18.10 -11.78
N TRP A 99 43.42 19.18 -11.47
CA TRP A 99 43.76 20.53 -11.91
C TRP A 99 44.44 21.26 -10.76
N THR A 100 45.78 21.18 -10.71
CA THR A 100 46.78 22.27 -10.55
C THR A 100 48.14 21.65 -10.31
#